data_AF-A0A951CYR2-F1
#
_entry.id   AF-A0A951CYR2-F1
#
_cell.length_a   1.000
_cell.length_b   1.000
_cell.length_c   1.000
_cell.angle_alpha   90.00
_cell.angle_beta   90.00
_cell.angle_gamma   90.00
#
_symmetry.space_group_name_H-M   'P 1'
#
loop_
_entity.id
_entity.type
_entity.pdbx_description
1 polymer ?
#
loop_
_entity_poly.entity_id
_entity_poly.type
_entity_poly.pdbx_seq_one_letter_code
_entity_poly.pdbx_strand_id
1 'polypeptide(L)'
;MESKVSGHWTEERLVAYLYGIEPEDRHLHGCDECQARIAAMQARRRVIDAASEEDISFDVLAAQRRRIYARLTDTTPWWSRIAIRRWVSAAAAVLVVGGGLLVYEEKQSHRLPDAGVSDAELAQDVSRMAQDAEPQSTAPLEALFE
;
A
#
# COMPACT_ATOMS: atom_id res chain seq x y z
N MET A 1 -42.48 7.01 -27.02
CA MET A 1 -41.65 8.02 -26.31
C MET A 1 -41.08 8.94 -27.36
N GLU A 2 -41.78 10.04 -27.66
CA GLU A 2 -41.30 11.04 -28.61
C GLU A 2 -40.43 12.05 -27.85
N SER A 3 -39.14 11.75 -27.72
CA SER A 3 -38.17 12.76 -27.29
C SER A 3 -37.61 13.44 -28.55
N LYS A 4 -38.30 14.49 -29.00
CA LYS A 4 -37.75 15.49 -29.93
C LYS A 4 -37.73 16.80 -29.17
N VAL A 5 -36.58 17.16 -28.60
CA VAL A 5 -36.48 18.38 -27.76
C VAL A 5 -36.54 19.66 -28.62
N SER A 6 -36.32 19.55 -29.93
CA SER A 6 -36.28 20.70 -30.86
C SER A 6 -36.58 20.31 -32.31
N GLY A 7 -37.29 19.20 -32.54
CA GLY A 7 -37.47 18.63 -33.89
C GLY A 7 -36.30 17.75 -34.36
N HIS A 8 -35.17 17.76 -33.65
CA HIS A 8 -34.05 16.84 -33.84
C HIS A 8 -34.16 15.62 -32.93
N TRP A 9 -33.42 14.57 -33.26
CA TRP A 9 -33.24 13.42 -32.39
C TRP A 9 -32.44 13.78 -31.13
N THR A 10 -32.85 13.20 -30.00
CA THR A 10 -32.03 13.23 -28.80
C THR A 10 -30.79 12.36 -28.97
N GLU A 11 -29.80 12.61 -28.13
CA GLU A 11 -28.55 11.86 -28.15
C GLU A 11 -28.78 10.36 -27.94
N GLU A 12 -29.74 9.99 -27.08
CA GLU A 12 -30.07 8.60 -26.80
C GLU A 12 -30.59 7.87 -28.04
N ARG A 13 -31.42 8.53 -28.88
CA ARG A 13 -31.91 7.93 -30.13
C ARG A 13 -30.82 7.83 -31.19
N LEU A 14 -29.96 8.85 -31.30
CA LEU A 14 -28.80 8.79 -32.20
C LEU A 14 -27.88 7.62 -31.83
N VAL A 15 -27.64 7.41 -30.53
CA VAL A 15 -26.87 6.28 -30.01
C VAL A 15 -27.59 4.94 -30.27
N ALA A 16 -28.89 4.86 -29.99
CA ALA A 16 -29.68 3.65 -30.24
C ALA A 16 -29.67 3.23 -31.72
N TYR A 17 -29.81 4.19 -32.63
CA TYR A 17 -29.67 3.96 -34.07
C TYR A 17 -28.26 3.48 -34.44
N LEU A 18 -27.20 4.10 -33.88
CA LEU A 18 -25.81 3.69 -34.14
C LEU A 18 -25.53 2.23 -33.73
N TYR A 19 -26.25 1.71 -32.73
CA TYR A 19 -26.16 0.32 -32.28
C TYR A 19 -27.20 -0.61 -32.94
N GLY A 20 -28.01 -0.13 -33.88
CA GLY A 20 -29.03 -0.92 -34.57
C GLY A 20 -30.22 -1.33 -33.70
N ILE A 21 -30.42 -0.65 -32.56
CA ILE A 21 -31.53 -0.91 -31.64
C ILE A 21 -32.82 -0.30 -32.18
N GLU A 22 -32.70 0.81 -32.90
CA GLU A 22 -33.84 1.57 -33.43
C GLU A 22 -33.94 1.43 -34.95
N PRO A 23 -35.14 1.24 -35.53
CA PRO A 23 -35.30 1.10 -36.98
C PRO A 23 -34.92 2.38 -37.72
N GLU A 24 -34.51 2.22 -38.99
CA GLU A 24 -34.13 3.33 -39.85
C GLU A 24 -35.34 4.24 -40.11
N ASP A 25 -35.24 5.48 -39.62
CA ASP A 25 -36.31 6.47 -39.69
C ASP A 25 -36.05 7.45 -40.84
N ARG A 26 -37.13 7.92 -41.46
CA ARG A 26 -37.09 8.93 -42.54
C ARG A 26 -36.51 10.26 -42.07
N HIS A 27 -36.53 10.53 -40.75
CA HIS A 27 -35.97 11.76 -40.20
C HIS A 27 -34.48 11.94 -40.51
N LEU A 28 -33.69 10.86 -40.45
CA LEU A 28 -32.27 10.95 -40.76
C LEU A 28 -32.04 11.37 -42.20
N HIS A 29 -32.84 10.89 -43.15
CA HIS A 29 -32.72 11.32 -44.55
C HIS A 29 -33.11 12.78 -44.80
N GLY A 30 -33.91 13.39 -43.93
CA GLY A 30 -34.41 14.76 -44.10
C GLY A 30 -33.77 15.82 -43.19
N CYS A 31 -32.86 15.45 -42.29
CA CYS A 31 -32.26 16.36 -41.33
C CYS A 31 -30.72 16.33 -41.37
N ASP A 32 -30.13 17.30 -42.05
CA ASP A 32 -28.68 17.42 -42.22
C ASP A 32 -27.92 17.51 -40.90
N GLU A 33 -28.49 18.17 -39.88
CA GLU A 33 -27.87 18.27 -38.57
C GLU A 33 -27.78 16.90 -37.87
N CYS A 34 -28.84 16.09 -37.93
CA CYS A 34 -28.81 14.76 -37.34
C CYS A 34 -27.86 13.83 -38.11
N GLN A 35 -27.80 13.95 -39.45
CA GLN A 35 -26.80 13.22 -40.24
C GLN A 35 -25.37 13.61 -39.86
N ALA A 36 -25.09 14.91 -39.74
CA ALA A 36 -23.77 15.39 -39.35
C ALA A 36 -23.36 14.89 -37.95
N ARG A 37 -24.30 14.87 -36.99
CA ARG A 37 -24.06 14.33 -35.64
C ARG A 37 -23.75 12.82 -35.68
N ILE A 38 -24.50 12.03 -36.45
CA ILE A 38 -24.22 10.60 -36.62
C ILE A 38 -22.86 10.39 -37.29
N ALA A 39 -22.56 11.12 -38.35
CA ALA A 39 -21.29 11.02 -39.05
C ALA A 39 -20.10 11.32 -38.13
N ALA A 40 -20.22 12.33 -37.25
CA ALA A 40 -19.22 12.64 -36.24
C ALA A 40 -19.04 11.51 -35.22
N MET A 41 -20.15 10.91 -34.74
CA MET A 41 -20.09 9.75 -33.84
C MET A 41 -19.43 8.53 -34.50
N GLN A 42 -19.78 8.25 -35.77
CA GLN A 42 -19.17 7.17 -36.55
C GLN A 42 -17.68 7.42 -36.80
N ALA A 43 -17.29 8.65 -37.13
CA ALA A 43 -15.88 9.01 -37.29
C ALA A 43 -15.09 8.79 -36.00
N ARG A 44 -15.64 9.23 -34.85
CA ARG A 44 -15.02 8.98 -33.54
C ARG A 44 -14.89 7.49 -33.23
N ARG A 45 -15.91 6.70 -33.58
CA ARG A 45 -15.88 5.24 -33.42
C ARG A 45 -14.77 4.60 -34.26
N ARG A 46 -14.61 5.00 -35.53
CA ARG A 46 -13.52 4.50 -36.38
C ARG A 46 -12.14 4.81 -35.81
N VAL A 47 -11.96 5.97 -35.18
CA VAL A 47 -10.70 6.31 -34.50
C VAL A 47 -10.44 5.36 -33.32
N ILE A 48 -11.48 5.06 -32.53
CA ILE A 48 -11.36 4.12 -31.40
C ILE A 48 -11.09 2.70 -31.89
N ASP A 49 -11.82 2.26 -32.92
CA ASP A 49 -11.68 0.92 -33.49
C ASP A 49 -10.28 0.72 -34.10
N ALA A 50 -9.77 1.73 -34.82
CA ALA A 50 -8.40 1.71 -35.36
C ALA A 50 -7.33 1.73 -34.25
N ALA A 51 -7.59 2.39 -33.12
CA ALA A 51 -6.71 2.33 -31.96
C ALA A 51 -6.80 0.99 -31.20
N SER A 52 -7.89 0.24 -31.39
CA SER A 52 -8.17 -1.02 -30.70
C SER A 52 -7.82 -2.26 -31.53
N GLU A 53 -7.25 -2.08 -32.72
CA GLU A 53 -6.80 -3.14 -33.62
C GLU A 53 -5.54 -3.89 -33.11
N GLU A 54 -5.07 -3.54 -31.91
CA GLU A 54 -4.11 -4.35 -31.19
C GLU A 54 -4.75 -5.68 -30.83
N ASP A 55 -4.37 -6.75 -31.54
CA ASP A 55 -4.84 -8.12 -31.34
C ASP A 55 -4.68 -8.52 -29.86
N ILE A 56 -5.77 -8.37 -29.09
CA ILE A 56 -5.79 -8.79 -27.69
C ILE A 56 -5.72 -10.31 -27.68
N SER A 57 -4.56 -10.84 -27.31
CA SER A 57 -4.36 -12.29 -27.26
C SER A 57 -5.42 -12.96 -26.38
N PHE A 58 -5.84 -14.16 -26.79
CA PHE A 58 -6.79 -14.98 -26.04
C PHE A 58 -6.33 -15.24 -24.61
N ASP A 59 -5.03 -15.34 -24.39
CA ASP A 59 -4.43 -15.53 -23.07
C ASP A 59 -4.69 -14.35 -22.12
N VAL A 60 -4.67 -13.12 -22.62
CA VAL A 60 -5.00 -11.91 -21.83
C VAL A 60 -6.47 -11.94 -21.41
N LEU A 61 -7.38 -12.28 -22.32
CA LEU A 61 -8.81 -12.40 -22.03
C LEU A 61 -9.08 -13.55 -21.04
N ALA A 62 -8.42 -14.69 -21.21
CA ALA A 62 -8.53 -15.82 -20.30
C ALA A 62 -8.00 -15.45 -18.89
N ALA A 63 -6.87 -14.74 -18.81
CA ALA A 63 -6.32 -14.25 -17.56
C ALA A 63 -7.26 -13.25 -16.87
N GLN A 64 -7.84 -12.31 -17.64
CA GLN A 64 -8.82 -11.35 -17.14
C GLN A 64 -10.07 -12.06 -16.61
N ARG A 65 -10.59 -13.04 -17.36
CA ARG A 65 -11.73 -13.87 -16.92
C ARG A 65 -11.42 -14.58 -15.61
N ARG A 66 -10.28 -15.27 -15.50
CA ARG A 66 -9.86 -15.93 -14.24
C ARG A 66 -9.77 -14.95 -13.08
N ARG A 67 -9.25 -13.74 -13.31
CA ARG A 67 -9.15 -12.68 -12.28
C ARG A 67 -10.51 -12.19 -11.80
N ILE A 68 -11.48 -12.07 -12.70
CA ILE A 68 -12.87 -11.69 -12.35
C ILE A 68 -13.50 -12.80 -11.50
N TYR A 69 -13.39 -14.06 -11.93
CA TYR A 69 -13.94 -15.18 -11.16
C TYR A 69 -13.27 -15.32 -9.80
N ALA A 70 -11.95 -15.18 -9.72
CA ALA A 70 -11.22 -15.20 -8.46
C ALA A 70 -11.78 -14.15 -7.49
N ARG A 71 -12.07 -12.92 -7.96
CA ARG A 71 -12.69 -11.88 -7.12
C ARG A 71 -14.12 -12.20 -6.70
N LEU A 72 -14.92 -12.81 -7.57
CA LEU A 72 -16.29 -13.21 -7.25
C LEU A 72 -16.33 -14.36 -6.23
N THR A 73 -15.37 -15.29 -6.32
CA THR A 73 -15.26 -16.42 -5.38
C THR A 73 -14.56 -16.05 -4.08
N ASP A 74 -13.77 -14.97 -4.06
CA ASP A 74 -13.09 -14.48 -2.87
C ASP A 74 -14.11 -13.77 -1.96
N THR A 75 -14.90 -14.57 -1.25
CA THR A 75 -15.85 -14.14 -0.24
C THR A 75 -15.16 -13.66 1.03
N THR A 76 -13.81 -13.58 1.07
CA THR A 76 -13.14 -13.00 2.24
C THR A 76 -13.54 -11.54 2.37
N PRO A 77 -14.26 -11.19 3.44
CA PRO A 77 -14.77 -9.85 3.57
C PRO A 77 -13.61 -8.89 3.77
N TRP A 78 -13.60 -7.79 3.03
CA TRP A 78 -12.52 -6.80 3.06
C TRP A 78 -12.18 -6.30 4.50
N TRP A 79 -13.17 -6.29 5.40
CA TRP A 79 -12.97 -5.95 6.81
C TRP A 79 -12.07 -6.93 7.56
N SER A 80 -12.00 -8.22 7.19
CA SER A 80 -11.11 -9.19 7.85
C SER A 80 -9.65 -8.87 7.58
N ARG A 81 -9.31 -8.43 6.35
CA ARG A 81 -7.96 -8.02 5.98
C ARG A 81 -7.51 -6.78 6.75
N ILE A 82 -8.42 -5.82 6.96
CA ILE A 82 -8.14 -4.62 7.77
C ILE A 82 -8.03 -4.98 9.25
N ALA A 83 -8.91 -5.85 9.76
CA ALA A 83 -8.87 -6.28 11.14
C ALA A 83 -7.53 -6.95 11.46
N ILE A 84 -7.13 -7.96 10.67
CA ILE A 84 -5.86 -8.68 10.88
C ILE A 84 -4.69 -7.68 10.92
N ARG A 85 -4.64 -6.73 9.99
CA ARG A 85 -3.53 -5.75 9.93
C ARG A 85 -3.47 -4.82 11.14
N ARG A 86 -4.61 -4.51 11.77
CA ARG A 86 -4.65 -3.71 13.02
C ARG A 86 -4.16 -4.50 14.24
N TRP A 87 -4.37 -5.82 14.25
CA TRP A 87 -3.96 -6.69 15.36
C TRP A 87 -2.51 -7.17 15.23
N VAL A 88 -1.92 -7.15 14.03
CA VAL A 88 -0.51 -7.56 13.81
C VAL A 88 0.46 -6.72 14.66
N SER A 89 0.28 -5.40 14.75
CA SER A 89 1.15 -4.55 15.58
C SER A 89 0.99 -4.83 17.07
N ALA A 90 -0.25 -5.10 17.53
CA ALA A 90 -0.51 -5.45 18.92
C ALA A 90 0.10 -6.81 19.28
N ALA A 91 -0.06 -7.81 18.41
CA ALA A 91 0.53 -9.14 18.60
C ALA A 91 2.06 -9.09 18.64
N ALA A 92 2.68 -8.30 17.75
CA ALA A 92 4.12 -8.09 17.76
C ALA A 92 4.61 -7.43 19.06
N ALA A 93 3.89 -6.42 19.56
CA ALA A 93 4.23 -5.77 20.84
C ALA A 93 4.13 -6.74 22.03
N VAL A 94 3.09 -7.58 22.07
CA VAL A 94 2.93 -8.60 23.12
C VAL A 94 4.07 -9.63 23.07
N LEU A 95 4.49 -10.05 21.87
CA LEU A 95 5.64 -10.96 21.72
C LEU A 95 6.96 -10.32 22.19
N VAL A 96 7.20 -9.04 21.88
CA VAL A 96 8.41 -8.34 22.31
C VAL A 96 8.42 -8.15 23.84
N VAL A 97 7.30 -7.71 24.42
CA VAL A 97 7.20 -7.49 25.87
C VAL A 97 7.25 -8.81 26.63
N GLY A 98 6.45 -9.79 26.22
CA GLY A 98 6.41 -11.11 26.85
C GLY A 98 7.73 -11.88 26.70
N GLY A 99 8.31 -11.87 25.50
CA GLY A 99 9.63 -12.47 25.26
C GLY A 99 10.74 -11.76 26.03
N GLY A 100 10.70 -10.43 26.11
CA GLY A 100 11.64 -9.64 26.92
C GLY A 100 11.54 -9.95 28.42
N LEU A 101 10.33 -10.13 28.94
CA LEU A 101 10.10 -10.46 30.35
C LEU A 101 10.65 -11.85 30.69
N LEU A 102 10.42 -12.85 29.83
CA LEU A 102 10.94 -14.20 30.01
C LEU A 102 12.48 -14.23 30.04
N VAL A 103 13.13 -13.51 29.11
CA VAL A 103 14.60 -13.40 29.08
C VAL A 103 15.14 -12.61 30.29
N TYR A 104 14.37 -11.65 30.79
CA TYR A 104 14.77 -10.85 31.95
C TYR A 104 14.73 -11.67 33.25
N GLU A 105 13.67 -12.45 33.49
CA GLU A 105 13.57 -13.34 34.66
C GLU A 105 14.67 -14.41 34.69
N GLU A 106 15.01 -14.98 33.53
CA GLU A 106 16.11 -15.95 33.42
C GLU A 106 17.46 -15.34 33.83
N LYS A 107 17.74 -14.09 33.41
CA LYS A 107 18.97 -13.38 33.82
C LYS A 107 18.98 -12.97 35.28
N GLN A 108 17.82 -12.66 35.86
CA GLN A 108 17.74 -12.23 37.26
C GLN A 108 17.88 -13.40 38.23
N SER A 109 17.43 -14.59 37.82
CA SER A 109 17.58 -15.84 38.60
C SER A 109 19.06 -16.26 38.76
N HIS A 110 19.95 -15.79 37.88
CA HIS A 110 21.40 -15.99 37.98
C HIS A 110 22.15 -14.90 38.75
N ARG A 111 21.48 -13.82 39.20
CA ARG A 111 22.06 -12.78 40.06
C ARG A 111 21.48 -12.88 41.48
N LEU A 112 21.83 -13.94 42.19
CA LEU A 112 21.87 -13.86 43.65
C LEU A 112 23.07 -12.98 44.01
N PRO A 113 22.91 -11.85 44.72
CA PRO A 113 24.05 -11.12 45.23
C PRO A 113 24.69 -11.99 46.32
N ASP A 114 25.96 -12.32 46.15
CA ASP A 114 26.77 -12.92 47.20
C ASP A 114 26.76 -11.93 48.37
N ALA A 115 26.00 -12.26 49.42
CA ALA A 115 25.75 -11.43 50.58
C ALA A 115 26.96 -11.48 51.53
N GLY A 116 28.12 -11.10 51.00
CA GLY A 116 29.40 -11.23 51.67
C GLY A 116 30.48 -10.42 50.96
N VAL A 117 30.22 -9.14 50.68
CA VAL A 117 31.31 -8.20 50.39
C VAL A 117 32.20 -8.19 51.63
N SER A 118 33.32 -8.89 51.54
CA SER A 118 34.31 -9.05 52.59
C SER A 118 35.08 -7.74 52.73
N ASP A 119 35.38 -7.32 53.96
CA ASP A 119 36.23 -6.15 54.23
C ASP A 119 37.57 -6.19 53.45
N ALA A 120 38.03 -7.39 53.06
CA ALA A 120 39.20 -7.57 52.20
C ALA A 120 39.00 -7.01 50.78
N GLU A 121 37.82 -7.18 50.18
CA GLU A 121 37.52 -6.59 48.86
C GLU A 121 37.40 -5.07 48.97
N LEU A 122 36.79 -4.57 50.05
CA LEU A 122 36.64 -3.14 50.28
C LEU A 122 38.01 -2.46 50.49
N ALA A 123 38.92 -3.11 51.23
CA ALA A 123 40.30 -2.64 51.39
C ALA A 123 41.09 -2.67 50.07
N GLN A 124 40.86 -3.68 49.22
CA GLN A 124 41.49 -3.78 47.91
C GLN A 124 41.00 -2.67 46.96
N ASP A 125 39.72 -2.32 47.03
CA ASP A 125 39.14 -1.27 46.20
C ASP A 125 39.64 0.12 46.62
N VAL A 126 39.74 0.38 47.93
CA VAL A 126 40.35 1.61 48.46
C VAL A 126 41.84 1.71 48.10
N SER A 127 42.57 0.59 48.15
CA SER A 127 43.98 0.56 47.73
C SER A 127 44.15 0.85 46.23
N ARG A 128 43.22 0.41 45.38
CA ARG A 128 43.24 0.73 43.94
C ARG A 128 42.99 2.21 43.69
N MET A 129 41.98 2.78 44.35
CA MET A 129 41.69 4.21 44.24
C MET A 129 42.85 5.10 44.71
N ALA A 130 43.62 4.65 45.71
CA ALA A 130 44.80 5.37 46.19
C ALA A 130 45.99 5.27 45.21
N GLN A 131 46.12 4.16 44.47
CA GLN A 131 47.20 3.96 43.50
C GLN A 131 46.95 4.70 42.18
N ASP A 132 45.69 4.86 41.77
CA ASP A 132 45.32 5.58 40.54
C ASP A 132 45.20 7.12 40.73
N ALA A 133 45.63 7.65 41.89
CA ALA A 133 45.48 9.05 42.25
C ALA A 133 46.60 9.99 41.74
N GLU A 134 47.48 9.55 40.82
CA GLU A 134 48.29 10.48 40.03
C GLU A 134 47.52 10.84 38.74
N PRO A 135 46.82 11.99 38.69
CA PRO A 135 46.20 12.44 37.46
C PRO A 135 47.28 12.75 36.42
N GLN A 136 47.22 12.08 35.26
CA GLN A 136 48.00 12.36 34.04
C GLN A 136 47.70 13.74 33.41
N SER A 137 47.33 14.76 34.20
CA SER A 137 46.89 16.07 33.71
C SER A 137 48.02 17.06 33.44
N THR A 138 49.28 16.71 33.67
CA THR A 138 50.45 17.59 33.41
C THR A 138 51.18 17.32 32.09
N ALA A 139 50.84 16.24 31.37
CA ALA A 139 51.42 15.94 30.06
C ALA A 139 51.35 17.08 29.00
N PRO A 140 50.33 17.97 28.96
CA PRO A 140 50.30 19.02 27.95
C PRO A 140 51.14 20.27 28.28
N LEU A 141 51.82 20.35 29.44
CA LEU A 141 52.66 21.52 29.79
C LEU A 141 54.14 21.34 29.43
N GLU A 142 54.64 20.11 29.27
CA GLU A 142 56.03 19.87 28.86
C GLU A 142 56.28 20.22 27.38
N ALA A 143 55.24 20.14 26.54
CA ALA A 143 55.31 20.52 25.12
C ALA A 143 55.46 22.03 24.86
N LEU A 144 55.44 22.88 25.89
CA LEU A 144 55.63 24.34 25.77
C LEU A 144 57.08 24.80 26.00
N PHE A 145 57.97 23.90 26.42
CA PHE A 145 59.36 24.23 26.76
C PHE A 145 60.40 23.48 25.92
N GLU A 146 59.97 22.72 24.90
CA GLU A 146 60.81 22.20 23.81
C GLU A 146 60.68 23.07 22.55
#